data_AF-A0A7W5S9W0-F1
#
_entry.id   AF-A0A7W5S9W0-F1
#
_cell.length_a   1.000
_cell.length_b   1.000
_cell.length_c   1.000
_cell.angle_alpha   90.00
_cell.angle_beta   90.00
_cell.angle_gamma   90.00
#
_symmetry.space_group_name_H-M   'P 1'
#
loop_
_entity.id
_entity.type
_entity.pdbx_description
1 polymer ?
#
loop_
_entity_poly.entity_id
_entity_poly.type
_entity_poly.pdbx_seq_one_letter_code
_entity_poly.pdbx_strand_id
1 'polypeptide(L)'
;MARAQKLKVYRTVAGFNDAYVATTSQKAALEAWGSERDLFARGIAELVTDPALTAEPLASPGVVVKHSRGTTAEQIKAMPAPELRTARGDVSARPETSKQPRKPKSTPKPKPSSAKLEGAEAALETVTADYDGRMMELADRKAKLARERRELKEQHRADVGAAEAAVEAERQRYDAAMRQWRKAKNNT
;
A
#
# COMPACT_ATOMS: atom_id res chain seq x y z
N MET A 1 1.34 -14.86 -36.86
CA MET A 1 0.32 -14.07 -36.11
C MET A 1 0.82 -13.89 -34.69
N ALA A 2 1.15 -12.66 -34.28
CA ALA A 2 1.65 -12.40 -32.94
C ALA A 2 0.54 -12.73 -31.92
N ARG A 3 0.80 -13.70 -31.03
CA ARG A 3 -0.11 -14.00 -29.93
C ARG A 3 -0.29 -12.72 -29.10
N ALA A 4 -1.52 -12.26 -28.92
CA ALA A 4 -1.84 -11.19 -28.00
C ALA A 4 -1.50 -11.66 -26.57
N GLN A 5 -0.28 -11.36 -26.12
CA GLN A 5 0.19 -11.72 -24.79
C GLN A 5 -0.41 -10.73 -23.77
N LYS A 6 -0.93 -11.27 -22.67
CA LYS A 6 -1.53 -10.47 -21.60
C LYS A 6 -0.48 -9.50 -21.02
N LEU A 7 -0.78 -8.20 -21.11
CA LEU A 7 0.06 -7.16 -20.52
C LEU A 7 0.01 -7.24 -19.00
N LYS A 8 1.19 -7.13 -18.39
CA LYS A 8 1.41 -7.10 -16.95
C LYS A 8 2.15 -5.82 -16.61
N VAL A 9 1.82 -5.23 -15.47
CA VAL A 9 2.48 -4.01 -15.01
C VAL A 9 3.55 -4.37 -14.01
N TYR A 10 4.77 -3.95 -14.30
CA TYR A 10 5.91 -4.14 -13.43
C TYR A 10 6.35 -2.81 -12.85
N ARG A 11 6.82 -2.83 -11.61
CA ARG A 11 7.39 -1.69 -10.90
C ARG A 11 8.83 -1.96 -10.52
N THR A 12 9.68 -0.95 -10.64
CA THR A 12 11.02 -0.95 -10.04
C THR A 12 11.29 0.38 -9.34
N VAL A 13 12.21 0.34 -8.37
CA VAL A 13 12.73 1.53 -7.71
C VAL A 13 13.72 2.24 -8.63
N ALA A 14 13.44 3.49 -8.99
CA ALA A 14 14.29 4.36 -9.78
C ALA A 14 14.63 5.63 -8.99
N GLY A 15 15.54 5.48 -8.01
CA GLY A 15 15.90 6.56 -7.09
C GLY A 15 14.73 6.98 -6.21
N PHE A 16 14.24 8.21 -6.40
CA PHE A 16 13.09 8.78 -5.68
C PHE A 16 11.73 8.47 -6.30
N ASN A 17 11.71 7.78 -7.45
CA ASN A 17 10.50 7.48 -8.17
C ASN A 17 10.33 5.96 -8.29
N ASP A 18 9.08 5.52 -8.32
CA ASP A 18 8.71 4.21 -8.79
C ASP A 18 8.48 4.28 -10.30
N ALA A 19 9.22 3.46 -11.05
CA ALA A 19 9.09 3.34 -12.49
C ALA A 19 8.17 2.16 -12.82
N TYR A 20 7.02 2.44 -13.43
CA TYR A 20 6.03 1.47 -13.86
C TYR A 20 6.11 1.27 -15.35
N VAL A 21 5.95 0.03 -15.81
CA VAL A 21 5.87 -0.28 -17.23
C VAL A 21 4.91 -1.44 -17.46
N ALA A 22 4.02 -1.31 -18.44
CA ALA A 22 3.18 -2.41 -18.88
C ALA A 22 3.87 -3.17 -20.02
N THR A 23 4.24 -4.41 -19.79
CA THR A 23 4.90 -5.26 -20.79
C THR A 23 4.35 -6.70 -20.73
N THR A 24 4.69 -7.50 -21.73
CA THR A 24 4.24 -8.89 -21.80
C THR A 24 5.09 -9.84 -20.96
N SER A 25 6.31 -9.42 -20.55
CA SER A 25 7.26 -10.23 -19.80
C SER A 25 8.21 -9.40 -18.95
N GLN A 26 8.79 -10.01 -17.92
CA GLN A 26 9.82 -9.39 -17.06
C GLN A 26 11.04 -8.93 -17.87
N LYS A 27 11.47 -9.71 -18.86
CA LYS A 27 12.59 -9.34 -19.73
C LYS A 27 12.31 -8.04 -20.50
N ALA A 28 11.11 -7.91 -21.06
CA ALA A 28 10.71 -6.69 -21.76
C ALA A 28 10.61 -5.48 -20.80
N ALA A 29 10.27 -5.70 -19.53
CA ALA A 29 10.31 -4.63 -18.52
C ALA A 29 11.75 -4.17 -18.23
N LEU A 30 12.70 -5.09 -18.10
CA LEU A 30 14.12 -4.77 -17.91
C LEU A 30 14.70 -3.97 -19.09
N GLU A 31 14.35 -4.36 -20.33
CA GLU A 31 14.74 -3.64 -21.54
C GLU A 31 14.15 -2.22 -21.56
N ALA A 32 12.87 -2.06 -21.20
CA ALA A 32 12.23 -0.74 -21.12
C ALA A 32 12.86 0.17 -20.05
N TRP A 33 13.34 -0.41 -18.93
CA TRP A 33 14.08 0.33 -17.90
C TRP A 33 15.56 0.54 -18.23
N GLY A 34 16.09 -0.11 -19.27
CA GLY A 34 17.50 -0.07 -19.62
C GLY A 34 18.41 -0.77 -18.61
N SER A 35 17.93 -1.83 -17.96
CA SER A 35 18.73 -2.60 -17.01
C SER A 35 19.25 -3.89 -17.62
N GLU A 36 20.58 -4.04 -17.67
CA GLU A 36 21.23 -5.29 -18.08
C GLU A 36 21.18 -6.38 -16.99
N ARG A 37 20.89 -5.99 -15.75
CA ARG A 37 20.87 -6.88 -14.59
C ARG A 37 19.44 -7.24 -14.23
N ASP A 38 19.23 -8.49 -13.83
CA ASP A 38 17.91 -8.96 -13.40
C ASP A 38 17.53 -8.32 -12.05
N LEU A 39 16.66 -7.32 -12.11
CA LEU A 39 16.12 -6.62 -10.94
C LEU A 39 15.06 -7.43 -10.20
N PHE A 40 14.41 -8.40 -10.86
CA PHE A 40 13.40 -9.27 -10.24
C PHE A 40 14.07 -10.31 -9.34
N ALA A 41 15.17 -10.91 -9.81
CA ALA A 41 15.95 -11.86 -9.01
C ALA A 41 16.52 -11.24 -7.71
N ARG A 42 16.72 -9.92 -7.70
CA ARG A 42 17.21 -9.16 -6.54
C ARG A 42 16.10 -8.66 -5.62
N GLY A 43 14.83 -8.89 -5.97
CA GLY A 43 13.67 -8.36 -5.25
C GLY A 43 13.53 -6.84 -5.33
N ILE A 44 14.18 -6.18 -6.30
CA ILE A 44 14.11 -4.72 -6.50
C ILE A 44 12.92 -4.35 -7.38
N ALA A 45 12.55 -5.25 -8.30
CA ALA A 45 11.40 -5.11 -9.17
C ALA A 45 10.31 -6.14 -8.83
N GLU A 46 9.06 -5.74 -8.95
CA GLU A 46 7.89 -6.54 -8.58
C GLU A 46 6.72 -6.37 -9.55
N LEU A 47 5.79 -7.32 -9.49
CA LEU A 47 4.54 -7.28 -10.24
C LEU A 47 3.50 -6.47 -9.46
N VAL A 48 2.91 -5.47 -10.08
CA VAL A 48 1.87 -4.64 -9.46
C VAL A 48 0.50 -5.14 -9.92
N THR A 49 -0.37 -5.44 -8.96
CA THR A 49 -1.75 -5.90 -9.19
C THR A 49 -2.82 -4.90 -8.79
N ASP A 50 -2.43 -3.74 -8.26
CA ASP A 50 -3.36 -2.68 -7.85
C ASP A 50 -4.00 -2.00 -9.08
N PRO A 51 -5.33 -2.02 -9.24
CA PRO A 51 -6.01 -1.42 -10.39
C PRO A 51 -5.75 0.09 -10.54
N ALA A 52 -5.52 0.83 -9.45
CA ALA A 52 -5.29 2.28 -9.52
C ALA A 52 -3.91 2.62 -10.11
N LEU A 53 -2.90 1.82 -9.79
CA LEU A 53 -1.51 2.03 -10.22
C LEU A 53 -1.19 1.39 -11.58
N THR A 54 -2.10 0.56 -12.10
CA THR A 54 -1.92 -0.17 -13.36
C THR A 54 -2.64 0.47 -14.55
N ALA A 55 -3.60 1.37 -14.32
CA ALA A 55 -4.38 2.02 -15.38
C ALA A 55 -3.53 2.85 -16.35
N GLU A 56 -2.62 3.68 -15.83
CA GLU A 56 -1.78 4.57 -16.65
C GLU A 56 -0.72 3.79 -17.46
N PRO A 57 0.02 2.83 -16.88
CA PRO A 57 0.93 1.97 -17.65
C PRO A 57 0.22 1.12 -18.71
N LEU A 58 -0.99 0.61 -18.42
CA LEU A 58 -1.76 -0.19 -19.40
C LEU A 58 -2.25 0.65 -20.60
N ALA A 59 -2.47 1.95 -20.41
CA ALA A 59 -2.85 2.86 -21.49
C ALA A 59 -1.69 3.15 -22.46
N SER A 60 -0.43 3.02 -22.00
CA SER A 60 0.78 3.22 -22.82
C SER A 60 1.77 2.06 -22.67
N PRO A 61 1.49 0.89 -23.31
CA PRO A 61 2.35 -0.28 -23.21
C PRO A 61 3.78 0.01 -23.67
N GLY A 62 4.77 -0.48 -22.91
CA GLY A 62 6.19 -0.29 -23.18
C GLY A 62 6.76 1.08 -22.81
N VAL A 63 5.93 2.05 -22.40
CA VAL A 63 6.38 3.35 -21.90
C VAL A 63 6.58 3.29 -20.39
N VAL A 64 7.70 3.84 -19.92
CA VAL A 64 8.01 3.91 -18.49
C VAL A 64 7.34 5.13 -17.88
N VAL A 65 6.33 4.90 -17.05
CA VAL A 65 5.63 5.92 -16.26
C VAL A 65 6.33 6.05 -14.91
N LYS A 66 6.75 7.26 -14.53
CA LYS A 66 7.44 7.51 -13.25
C LYS A 66 6.49 8.18 -12.27
N HIS A 67 6.24 7.54 -11.13
CA HIS A 67 5.53 8.15 -10.01
C HIS A 67 6.50 8.48 -8.88
N SER A 68 6.43 9.70 -8.34
CA SER A 68 7.18 10.09 -7.15
C SER A 68 6.78 9.22 -5.96
N ARG A 69 7.78 8.66 -5.26
CA ARG A 69 7.55 7.97 -3.99
C ARG A 69 7.38 9.04 -2.90
N GLY A 70 6.15 9.28 -2.51
CA GLY A 70 5.77 10.32 -1.54
C GLY A 70 5.39 11.64 -2.19
N THR A 71 4.79 12.51 -1.38
CA THR A 71 4.40 13.85 -1.83
C THR A 71 5.65 14.70 -2.09
N THR A 72 5.58 15.67 -3.01
CA THR A 72 6.71 16.58 -3.32
C THR A 72 7.30 17.23 -2.05
N ALA A 73 6.46 17.46 -1.03
CA ALA A 73 6.86 18.00 0.26
C ALA A 73 7.78 17.06 1.06
N GLU A 74 7.53 15.76 1.05
CA GLU A 74 8.36 14.76 1.74
C GLU A 74 9.73 14.60 1.07
N GLN A 75 9.77 14.72 -0.26
CA GLN A 75 11.03 14.65 -1.02
C GLN A 75 11.90 15.90 -0.77
N ILE A 76 11.30 17.09 -0.65
CA ILE A 76 12.02 18.33 -0.30
C ILE A 76 12.59 18.23 1.13
N LYS A 77 11.87 17.61 2.07
CA LYS A 77 12.32 17.42 3.46
C LYS A 77 13.49 16.44 3.59
N ALA A 78 13.66 15.52 2.63
CA ALA A 78 14.74 14.54 2.59
C ALA A 78 16.03 15.04 1.91
N MET A 79 16.04 16.24 1.34
CA MET A 79 17.26 16.81 0.75
C MET A 79 18.19 17.36 1.85
N PRO A 80 19.49 16.98 1.87
CA PRO A 80 20.45 17.66 2.73
C PRO A 80 20.54 19.14 2.33
N ALA A 81 20.58 20.03 3.32
CA ALA A 81 20.72 21.47 3.10
C ALA A 81 21.97 21.76 2.25
N PRO A 82 21.93 22.71 1.30
CA PRO A 82 23.11 23.07 0.53
C PRO A 82 24.16 23.61 1.49
N GLU A 83 25.30 22.91 1.60
CA GLU A 83 26.45 23.42 2.33
C GLU A 83 26.90 24.73 1.69
N LEU A 84 26.74 25.83 2.42
CA LEU A 84 27.34 27.12 2.10
C LEU A 84 28.85 26.93 2.01
N ARG A 85 29.38 26.86 0.79
CA ARG A 85 30.83 26.98 0.55
C ARG A 85 31.28 28.34 1.06
N THR A 86 31.91 28.36 2.22
CA THR A 86 32.60 29.54 2.75
C THR A 86 33.93 29.66 2.01
N ALA A 87 33.95 30.44 0.94
CA ALA A 87 35.19 30.85 0.29
C ALA A 87 35.91 31.85 1.23
N ARG A 88 37.01 31.37 1.81
CA ARG A 88 38.00 32.13 2.58
C ARG A 88 38.62 33.22 1.70
N GLY A 89 38.92 34.36 2.33
CA GLY A 89 39.61 35.47 1.69
C GLY A 89 41.08 35.19 1.42
N ASP A 90 41.58 35.82 0.36
CA ASP A 90 42.99 36.17 0.17
C ASP A 90 43.04 37.62 -0.36
N VAL A 91 44.00 38.38 0.15
CA VAL A 91 44.21 39.81 -0.01
C VAL A 91 45.19 40.02 -1.16
N SER A 92 44.88 40.91 -2.11
CA SER A 92 45.92 41.59 -2.88
C SER A 92 45.47 42.98 -3.33
N ALA A 93 46.45 43.86 -3.46
CA ALA A 93 46.37 45.29 -3.43
C ALA A 93 45.85 45.95 -4.73
N ARG A 94 45.22 47.11 -4.51
CA ARG A 94 44.86 48.30 -5.35
C ARG A 94 45.70 48.49 -6.67
N PRO A 95 45.23 49.18 -7.75
CA PRO A 95 44.53 50.48 -7.65
C PRO A 95 43.45 50.95 -8.66
N GLU A 96 42.68 51.93 -8.14
CA GLU A 96 42.00 53.10 -8.76
C GLU A 96 41.52 53.01 -10.23
N THR A 97 40.19 53.00 -10.46
CA THR A 97 39.39 54.06 -11.13
C THR A 97 38.08 53.49 -11.68
N SER A 98 36.95 54.04 -11.24
CA SER A 98 35.81 54.45 -12.08
C SER A 98 34.57 54.70 -11.19
N LYS A 99 34.07 55.93 -11.26
CA LYS A 99 32.79 56.33 -10.67
C LYS A 99 31.66 55.67 -11.46
N GLN A 100 31.11 54.56 -10.96
CA GLN A 100 29.80 54.05 -11.41
C GLN A 100 28.67 54.66 -10.56
N PRO A 101 27.52 55.00 -11.18
CA PRO A 101 26.39 55.57 -10.47
C PRO A 101 25.78 54.50 -9.56
N ARG A 102 25.54 54.87 -8.29
CA ARG A 102 24.96 53.98 -7.28
C ARG A 102 23.54 53.59 -7.69
N LYS A 103 23.31 52.30 -7.98
CA LYS A 103 21.96 51.74 -8.08
C LYS A 103 21.21 51.95 -6.75
N PRO A 104 19.92 52.34 -6.78
CA PRO A 104 19.14 52.49 -5.56
C PRO A 104 19.03 51.13 -4.85
N LYS A 105 19.25 51.13 -3.52
CA LYS A 105 19.04 49.97 -2.65
C LYS A 105 17.59 49.49 -2.82
N SER A 106 17.40 48.28 -3.35
CA SER A 106 16.07 47.66 -3.36
C SER A 106 15.62 47.45 -1.92
N THR A 107 14.43 47.94 -1.59
CA THR A 107 13.77 47.63 -0.33
C THR A 107 13.62 46.11 -0.18
N PRO A 108 13.78 45.55 1.04
CA PRO A 108 13.63 44.12 1.26
C PRO A 108 12.19 43.70 0.95
N LYS A 109 12.04 42.62 0.17
CA LYS A 109 10.72 42.04 -0.15
C LYS A 109 10.02 41.64 1.16
N PRO A 110 8.71 41.91 1.30
CA PRO A 110 7.97 41.52 2.50
C PRO A 110 8.01 40.01 2.71
N LYS A 111 8.06 39.56 3.98
CA LYS A 111 8.02 38.14 4.32
C LYS A 111 6.73 37.51 3.78
N PRO A 112 6.80 36.31 3.16
CA PRO A 112 5.60 35.60 2.71
C PRO A 112 4.71 35.23 3.91
N SER A 113 3.39 35.27 3.72
CA SER A 113 2.43 34.93 4.77
C SER A 113 2.24 33.42 4.90
N SER A 114 2.11 32.93 6.14
CA SER A 114 1.92 31.52 6.49
C SER A 114 0.46 31.04 6.44
N ALA A 115 -0.52 31.95 6.31
CA ALA A 115 -1.94 31.64 6.48
C ALA A 115 -2.46 30.53 5.54
N LYS A 116 -1.96 30.45 4.30
CA LYS A 116 -2.33 29.37 3.37
C LYS A 116 -1.76 28.01 3.77
N LEU A 117 -0.58 28.00 4.37
CA LEU A 117 0.06 26.77 4.86
C LEU A 117 -0.72 26.25 6.07
N GLU A 118 -1.01 27.11 7.04
CA GLU A 118 -1.78 26.76 8.24
C GLU A 118 -3.18 26.22 7.88
N GLY A 119 -3.86 26.83 6.90
CA GLY A 119 -5.14 26.31 6.40
C GLY A 119 -5.02 24.93 5.74
N ALA A 120 -3.93 24.66 5.02
CA ALA A 120 -3.69 23.35 4.41
C ALA A 120 -3.34 22.28 5.45
N GLU A 121 -2.56 22.64 6.48
CA GLU A 121 -2.22 21.77 7.60
C GLU A 121 -3.46 21.40 8.42
N ALA A 122 -4.32 22.36 8.74
CA ALA A 122 -5.58 22.11 9.44
C ALA A 122 -6.54 21.22 8.63
N ALA A 123 -6.59 21.40 7.30
CA ALA A 123 -7.37 20.53 6.43
C ALA A 123 -6.84 19.09 6.41
N LEU A 124 -5.51 18.91 6.40
CA LEU A 124 -4.89 17.59 6.47
C LEU A 124 -5.18 16.90 7.80
N GLU A 125 -5.07 17.63 8.92
CA GLU A 125 -5.37 17.11 10.25
C GLU A 125 -6.82 16.63 10.34
N THR A 126 -7.77 17.44 9.82
CA THR A 126 -9.19 17.09 9.80
C THR A 126 -9.44 15.79 9.03
N VAL A 127 -8.89 15.67 7.81
CA VAL A 127 -9.07 14.48 6.97
C VAL A 127 -8.46 13.24 7.63
N THR A 128 -7.31 13.40 8.29
CA THR A 128 -6.62 12.30 8.98
C THR A 128 -7.43 11.84 10.19
N ALA A 129 -7.89 12.77 11.02
CA ALA A 129 -8.71 12.47 12.18
C ALA A 129 -10.03 11.77 11.80
N ASP A 130 -10.69 12.24 10.73
CA ASP A 130 -11.91 11.62 10.21
C ASP A 130 -11.67 10.19 9.71
N TYR A 131 -10.55 9.96 9.02
CA TYR A 131 -10.16 8.63 8.56
C TYR A 131 -9.90 7.69 9.73
N ASP A 132 -9.12 8.13 10.72
CA ASP A 132 -8.79 7.34 11.90
C ASP A 132 -10.05 6.98 12.70
N GLY A 133 -10.96 7.93 12.88
CA GLY A 133 -12.25 7.69 13.53
C GLY A 133 -13.09 6.63 12.79
N ARG A 134 -13.17 6.71 11.45
CA ARG A 134 -13.85 5.71 10.63
C ARG A 134 -13.20 4.33 10.69
N MET A 135 -11.88 4.28 10.76
CA MET A 135 -11.13 3.03 10.87
C MET A 135 -11.34 2.37 12.24
N MET A 136 -11.38 3.15 13.32
CA MET A 136 -11.72 2.64 14.66
C MET A 136 -13.14 2.08 14.69
N GLU A 137 -14.12 2.80 14.15
CA GLU A 137 -15.51 2.33 14.09
C GLU A 137 -15.62 1.02 13.29
N LEU A 138 -14.89 0.91 12.17
CA LEU A 138 -14.86 -0.33 11.38
C LEU A 138 -14.20 -1.48 12.17
N ALA A 139 -13.15 -1.21 12.94
CA ALA A 139 -12.50 -2.19 13.78
C ALA A 139 -13.44 -2.72 14.88
N ASP A 140 -14.20 -1.84 15.53
CA ASP A 140 -15.19 -2.22 16.55
C ASP A 140 -16.31 -3.07 15.97
N ARG A 141 -16.85 -2.68 14.80
CA ARG A 141 -17.86 -3.49 14.08
C ARG A 141 -17.31 -4.87 13.72
N LYS A 142 -16.07 -4.96 13.23
CA LYS A 142 -15.41 -6.24 12.94
C LYS A 142 -15.23 -7.08 14.20
N ALA A 143 -14.85 -6.48 15.32
CA ALA A 143 -14.69 -7.18 16.59
C ALA A 143 -16.02 -7.75 17.10
N LYS A 144 -17.11 -6.98 16.98
CA LYS A 144 -18.48 -7.43 17.31
C LYS A 144 -18.90 -8.62 16.44
N LEU A 145 -18.78 -8.49 15.12
CA LEU A 145 -19.10 -9.59 14.19
C LEU A 145 -18.24 -10.83 14.46
N ALA A 146 -16.97 -10.67 14.85
CA ALA A 146 -16.11 -11.78 15.20
C ALA A 146 -16.57 -12.51 16.48
N ARG A 147 -17.14 -11.79 17.46
CA ARG A 147 -17.76 -12.38 18.67
C ARG A 147 -19.02 -13.14 18.31
N GLU A 148 -19.95 -12.51 17.58
CA GLU A 148 -21.20 -13.14 17.14
C GLU A 148 -20.93 -14.42 16.34
N ARG A 149 -19.94 -14.40 15.43
CA ARG A 149 -19.53 -15.58 14.68
C ARG A 149 -19.00 -16.71 15.57
N ARG A 150 -18.28 -16.38 16.66
CA ARG A 150 -17.77 -17.40 17.59
C ARG A 150 -18.92 -18.02 18.39
N GLU A 151 -19.80 -17.19 18.94
CA GLU A 151 -20.99 -17.64 19.66
C GLU A 151 -21.87 -18.54 18.79
N LEU A 152 -22.15 -18.13 17.55
CA LEU A 152 -22.93 -18.93 16.62
C LEU A 152 -22.27 -20.29 16.30
N LYS A 153 -20.94 -20.34 16.18
CA LYS A 153 -20.21 -21.59 15.96
C LYS A 153 -20.26 -22.51 17.17
N GLU A 154 -20.13 -21.95 18.37
CA GLU A 154 -20.22 -22.71 19.62
C GLU A 154 -21.63 -23.28 19.81
N GLN A 155 -22.65 -22.47 19.57
CA GLN A 155 -24.05 -22.91 19.59
C GLN A 155 -24.29 -24.02 18.56
N HIS A 156 -23.87 -23.82 17.31
CA HIS A 156 -24.02 -24.85 16.28
C HIS A 156 -23.32 -26.16 16.66
N ARG A 157 -22.12 -26.09 17.24
CA ARG A 157 -21.41 -27.29 17.71
C ARG A 157 -22.16 -27.99 18.83
N ALA A 158 -22.73 -27.24 19.78
CA ALA A 158 -23.53 -27.80 20.87
C ALA A 158 -24.80 -28.45 20.33
N ASP A 159 -25.51 -27.79 19.42
CA ASP A 159 -26.74 -28.30 18.81
C ASP A 159 -26.49 -29.59 18.02
N VAL A 160 -25.42 -29.61 17.20
CA VAL A 160 -25.00 -30.82 16.47
C VAL A 160 -24.65 -31.94 17.43
N GLY A 161 -23.86 -31.66 18.48
CA GLY A 161 -23.49 -32.66 19.47
C GLY A 161 -24.70 -33.24 20.21
N ALA A 162 -25.69 -32.41 20.55
CA ALA A 162 -26.94 -32.85 21.16
C ALA A 162 -27.77 -33.73 20.21
N ALA A 163 -27.87 -33.33 18.94
CA ALA A 163 -28.58 -34.09 17.92
C ALA A 163 -27.91 -35.45 17.65
N GLU A 164 -26.58 -35.49 17.54
CA GLU A 164 -25.80 -36.72 17.37
C GLU A 164 -26.00 -37.67 18.56
N ALA A 165 -25.94 -37.16 19.79
CA ALA A 165 -26.18 -37.95 20.98
C ALA A 165 -27.61 -38.53 21.02
N ALA A 166 -28.61 -37.75 20.61
CA ALA A 166 -29.99 -38.23 20.51
C ALA A 166 -30.16 -39.34 19.47
N VAL A 167 -29.54 -39.19 18.29
CA VAL A 167 -29.54 -40.22 17.24
C VAL A 167 -28.89 -41.50 17.74
N GLU A 168 -27.75 -41.39 18.42
CA GLU A 168 -27.03 -42.56 18.96
C GLU A 168 -27.84 -43.28 20.05
N ALA A 169 -28.49 -42.52 20.94
CA ALA A 169 -29.38 -43.10 21.95
C ALA A 169 -30.54 -43.89 21.31
N GLU A 170 -31.17 -43.34 20.26
CA GLU A 170 -32.24 -44.03 19.53
C GLU A 170 -31.74 -45.26 18.78
N ARG A 171 -30.54 -45.21 18.19
CA ARG A 171 -29.91 -46.40 17.57
C ARG A 171 -29.70 -47.51 18.59
N GLN A 172 -29.18 -47.18 19.77
CA GLN A 172 -28.95 -48.16 20.83
C GLN A 172 -30.25 -48.79 21.33
N ARG A 173 -31.32 -47.99 21.47
CA ARG A 173 -32.67 -48.47 21.80
C ARG A 173 -33.20 -49.42 20.74
N TYR A 174 -33.10 -49.02 19.47
CA TYR A 174 -33.52 -49.85 18.34
C TYR A 174 -32.75 -51.17 18.30
N ASP A 175 -31.43 -51.14 18.43
CA ASP A 175 -30.60 -52.34 18.41
C ASP A 175 -30.90 -53.27 19.58
N ALA A 176 -31.15 -52.71 20.77
CA ALA A 176 -31.58 -53.48 21.93
C ALA A 176 -32.94 -54.16 21.68
N ALA A 177 -33.92 -53.43 21.14
CA ALA A 177 -35.22 -53.97 20.77
C ALA A 177 -35.10 -55.08 19.71
N MET A 178 -34.27 -54.87 18.69
CA MET A 178 -34.01 -55.87 17.64
C MET A 178 -33.33 -57.13 18.19
N ARG A 179 -32.39 -57.00 19.13
CA ARG A 179 -31.79 -58.16 19.81
C ARG A 179 -32.83 -58.94 20.60
N GLN A 180 -33.72 -58.25 21.33
CA GLN A 180 -34.80 -58.91 22.07
C GLN A 180 -35.77 -59.63 21.15
N TRP A 181 -36.20 -58.98 20.06
CA TRP A 181 -37.10 -59.58 19.06
C TRP A 181 -36.49 -60.83 18.41
N ARG A 182 -35.21 -60.77 18.00
CA ARG A 182 -34.49 -61.93 17.44
C ARG A 182 -34.41 -63.08 18.45
N LYS A 183 -34.14 -62.78 19.73
CA LYS A 183 -34.08 -63.78 20.79
C LYS A 183 -35.43 -64.45 21.01
N ALA A 184 -36.52 -63.68 21.04
CA ALA A 184 -37.87 -64.22 21.19
C ALA A 184 -38.25 -65.13 20.02
N LYS A 185 -37.90 -64.74 18.79
CA LYS A 185 -38.16 -65.53 17.57
C LYS A 185 -37.38 -66.84 17.53
N ASN A 186 -36.15 -66.88 18.04
CA ASN A 186 -35.32 -68.09 18.03
C ASN A 186 -35.66 -69.08 19.17
N ASN A 187 -36.48 -68.65 20.14
CA ASN A 187 -36.85 -69.44 21.32
C ASN A 187 -38.32 -69.94 21.24
N THR A 188 -38.99 -69.70 20.10
CA THR A 188 -40.31 -70.21 19.72
C THR A 188 -40.12 -71.17 18.56
#